data_AF-A0A1B2M3U5-F1
#
_entry.id   AF-A0A1B2M3U5-F1
#
_cell.length_a   1.000
_cell.length_b   1.000
_cell.length_c   1.000
_cell.angle_alpha   90.00
_cell.angle_beta   90.00
_cell.angle_gamma   90.00
#
_symmetry.space_group_name_H-M   'P 1'
#
loop_
_entity.id
_entity.type
_entity.pdbx_description
1 polymer ?
#
loop_
_entity_poly.entity_id
_entity_poly.type
_entity_poly.pdbx_seq_one_letter_code
_entity_poly.pdbx_strand_id
1 'polypeptide(L)'
;MMLRQYTTIILVLGSITAAAHLRASEQNYHVNSHQDAILQSMIAEFSLANHDTATALHNYTVLAIRSNSTTVKQHALNIAIEQNDLQAALDIAHHWVVQEPKDVPAKFYLAHIALKAHEYELAANTLDSILAIDSNADLEQILAGISPDSEQDRQDLLQTLAASKQKNNPSILILLASLEAQNQQFEQALVKVNQALRKRPKVTGYIILKANLLMALNDEAATLAWFEKSTRKNKNNLDLALAELKYLIKMNQSEQALEKIAHILKKWPQAEEALFIGGLTAIDLKRYQLAEQYLVELRDSEQYQNEAYFYLAINAERKGQDETAKAYYRLVDGSLYMVSRRNLINIYQRQNKLADALRFLTQERVNYPQHASFLYQAQAEILRKMDNKAAALALLQEAAQNLPDDPEIIYSQVLLLDPYQNREQLDKALKQLLEIEPNNPTYLNAYAYTLALQNRRLNEARRYAERALENAPEQASILDTLGYITFLQNDFETAAKVLGKAYALSHSLNIGIRYAKSLYMIGDLETFAAVLQQFKENHPNDPQLEQLDSLILPKSSK
;
A
#
# COMPACT_ATOMS: atom_id res chain seq x y z
N MET A 1 -1.15 21.94 -27.11
CA MET A 1 0.01 21.52 -26.28
C MET A 1 -0.03 22.20 -24.90
N MET A 2 -1.23 22.34 -24.30
CA MET A 2 -1.47 23.10 -23.04
C MET A 2 -2.61 22.41 -22.27
N LEU A 3 -2.42 21.13 -21.92
CA LEU A 3 -3.44 20.33 -21.21
C LEU A 3 -2.83 19.24 -20.32
N ARG A 4 -1.56 19.36 -19.94
CA ARG A 4 -0.76 18.34 -19.21
C ARG A 4 -0.27 18.79 -17.82
N GLN A 5 -0.76 19.92 -17.28
CA GLN A 5 -0.14 20.61 -16.14
C GLN A 5 -1.05 20.91 -14.92
N TYR A 6 -2.25 20.33 -14.83
CA TYR A 6 -3.21 20.66 -13.75
C TYR A 6 -3.71 19.46 -12.92
N THR A 7 -2.87 18.44 -12.71
CA THR A 7 -3.22 17.22 -11.94
C THR A 7 -2.21 16.85 -10.84
N THR A 8 -1.44 17.80 -10.33
CA THR A 8 -0.51 17.57 -9.21
C THR A 8 -0.45 18.75 -8.24
N ILE A 9 -0.24 18.42 -6.96
CA ILE A 9 -0.08 19.30 -5.76
C ILE A 9 -1.39 19.67 -5.04
N ILE A 10 -1.80 18.84 -4.06
CA ILE A 10 -2.47 19.25 -2.81
C ILE A 10 -1.97 18.33 -1.67
N LEU A 11 -1.46 18.93 -0.58
CA LEU A 11 -1.07 18.42 0.77
C LEU A 11 -0.06 19.48 1.34
N VAL A 12 0.09 19.80 2.63
CA VAL A 12 -0.64 19.51 3.89
C VAL A 12 -0.12 20.44 5.02
N LEU A 13 -0.77 20.46 6.20
CA LEU A 13 -0.47 21.25 7.44
C LEU A 13 -0.88 22.74 7.34
N GLY A 14 -1.53 23.39 8.33
CA GLY A 14 -1.66 23.14 9.79
C GLY A 14 -0.60 23.95 10.56
N SER A 15 -0.88 24.80 11.57
CA SER A 15 -2.05 24.98 12.45
C SER A 15 -1.88 26.25 13.35
N ILE A 16 -2.81 26.50 14.31
CA ILE A 16 -2.71 27.33 15.56
C ILE A 16 -3.39 28.74 15.60
N THR A 17 -4.61 28.73 16.16
CA THR A 17 -5.28 29.69 17.10
C THR A 17 -5.23 31.23 16.90
N ALA A 18 -6.40 31.89 16.88
CA ALA A 18 -7.05 32.50 18.08
C ALA A 18 -8.11 33.59 17.76
N ALA A 19 -9.28 33.44 18.39
CA ALA A 19 -10.49 34.26 18.38
C ALA A 19 -10.38 35.82 18.34
N ALA A 20 -11.32 36.45 17.62
CA ALA A 20 -11.98 37.69 18.06
C ALA A 20 -13.43 37.78 17.54
N HIS A 21 -14.30 38.41 18.32
CA HIS A 21 -15.76 38.46 18.14
C HIS A 21 -16.27 39.76 17.48
N LEU A 22 -17.52 39.69 17.01
CA LEU A 22 -18.60 40.72 17.03
C LEU A 22 -18.93 41.58 15.79
N ARG A 23 -20.25 41.50 15.51
CA ARG A 23 -21.22 42.53 15.09
C ARG A 23 -21.48 42.78 13.61
N ALA A 24 -22.68 42.33 13.23
CA ALA A 24 -23.42 42.82 12.08
C ALA A 24 -23.86 44.28 12.22
N SER A 25 -23.92 44.98 11.10
CA SER A 25 -24.81 46.11 10.87
C SER A 25 -25.19 46.15 9.38
N GLU A 26 -26.44 45.85 9.05
CA GLU A 26 -26.97 46.06 7.70
C GLU A 26 -27.12 47.55 7.41
N GLN A 27 -26.65 48.00 6.24
CA GLN A 27 -27.22 49.16 5.54
C GLN A 27 -27.22 48.89 4.04
N ASN A 28 -28.38 49.06 3.41
CA ASN A 28 -28.53 48.94 1.96
C ASN A 28 -27.79 50.07 1.24
N TYR A 29 -26.86 49.72 0.35
CA TYR A 29 -26.34 50.59 -0.69
C TYR A 29 -26.41 49.87 -2.04
N HIS A 30 -26.92 50.56 -3.07
CA HIS A 30 -26.87 50.07 -4.44
C HIS A 30 -25.71 50.75 -5.20
N VAL A 31 -24.92 49.90 -5.87
CA VAL A 31 -23.87 50.22 -6.86
C VAL A 31 -22.56 50.77 -6.28
N ASN A 32 -21.69 49.84 -5.88
CA ASN A 32 -20.30 49.84 -6.33
C ASN A 32 -19.78 48.40 -6.47
N SER A 33 -20.24 47.69 -7.52
CA SER A 33 -20.07 46.23 -7.68
C SER A 33 -18.63 45.72 -7.60
N HIS A 34 -17.63 46.56 -7.90
CA HIS A 34 -16.22 46.21 -7.71
C HIS A 34 -15.73 46.32 -6.26
N GLN A 35 -16.22 47.27 -5.45
CA GLN A 35 -15.83 47.36 -4.04
C GLN A 35 -16.44 46.21 -3.24
N ASP A 36 -17.71 45.88 -3.49
CA ASP A 36 -18.39 44.74 -2.87
C ASP A 36 -17.69 43.41 -3.24
N ALA A 37 -17.30 43.24 -4.50
CA ALA A 37 -16.59 42.05 -4.95
C ALA A 37 -15.18 41.92 -4.33
N ILE A 38 -14.41 43.02 -4.23
CA ILE A 38 -13.10 43.01 -3.57
C ILE A 38 -13.26 42.68 -2.08
N LEU A 39 -14.24 43.27 -1.39
CA LEU A 39 -14.52 43.00 0.02
C LEU A 39 -14.92 41.53 0.24
N GLN A 40 -15.80 40.98 -0.59
CA GLN A 40 -16.17 39.56 -0.54
C GLN A 40 -14.98 38.63 -0.80
N SER A 41 -14.10 38.96 -1.77
CA SER A 41 -12.89 38.17 -2.03
C SER A 41 -11.93 38.21 -0.83
N MET A 42 -11.73 39.39 -0.22
CA MET A 42 -10.92 39.52 0.99
C MET A 42 -11.50 38.72 2.16
N ILE A 43 -12.81 38.78 2.38
CA ILE A 43 -13.50 37.96 3.40
C ILE A 43 -13.23 36.48 3.15
N ALA A 44 -13.36 36.01 1.90
CA ALA A 44 -13.15 34.62 1.57
C ALA A 44 -11.69 34.16 1.80
N GLU A 45 -10.70 34.95 1.37
CA GLU A 45 -9.28 34.69 1.60
C GLU A 45 -8.92 34.66 3.10
N PHE A 46 -9.41 35.64 3.89
CA PHE A 46 -9.20 35.64 5.32
C PHE A 46 -9.91 34.47 6.02
N SER A 47 -11.08 34.06 5.54
CA SER A 47 -11.75 32.85 6.04
C SER A 47 -10.94 31.59 5.74
N LEU A 48 -10.39 31.41 4.52
CA LEU A 48 -9.48 30.29 4.20
C LEU A 48 -8.24 30.28 5.10
N ALA A 49 -7.57 31.41 5.27
CA ALA A 49 -6.39 31.53 6.15
C ALA A 49 -6.72 31.14 7.61
N ASN A 50 -7.91 31.47 8.08
CA ASN A 50 -8.41 31.10 9.41
C ASN A 50 -9.09 29.71 9.48
N HIS A 51 -9.01 28.92 8.41
CA HIS A 51 -9.60 27.58 8.29
C HIS A 51 -11.15 27.55 8.39
N ASP A 52 -11.81 28.69 8.17
CA ASP A 52 -13.27 28.81 8.01
C ASP A 52 -13.67 28.58 6.55
N THR A 53 -13.61 27.31 6.15
CA THR A 53 -13.87 26.89 4.76
C THR A 53 -15.32 27.10 4.33
N ALA A 54 -16.27 27.09 5.28
CA ALA A 54 -17.69 27.31 5.01
C ALA A 54 -17.98 28.77 4.62
N THR A 55 -17.48 29.75 5.39
CA THR A 55 -17.63 31.17 5.04
C THR A 55 -16.87 31.52 3.76
N ALA A 56 -15.69 30.92 3.57
CA ALA A 56 -14.92 31.07 2.33
C ALA A 56 -15.70 30.56 1.11
N LEU A 57 -16.19 29.31 1.17
CA LEU A 57 -16.96 28.69 0.09
C LEU A 57 -18.22 29.50 -0.23
N HIS A 58 -18.95 29.98 0.78
CA HIS A 58 -20.15 30.80 0.57
C HIS A 58 -19.82 32.09 -0.20
N ASN A 59 -18.82 32.85 0.23
CA ASN A 59 -18.44 34.11 -0.43
C ASN A 59 -17.89 33.85 -1.84
N TYR A 60 -17.05 32.83 -2.02
CA TYR A 60 -16.54 32.45 -3.33
C TYR A 60 -17.63 31.95 -4.28
N THR A 61 -18.65 31.24 -3.79
CA THR A 61 -19.83 30.85 -4.58
C THR A 61 -20.62 32.08 -5.04
N VAL A 62 -20.86 33.05 -4.15
CA VAL A 62 -21.55 34.31 -4.52
C VAL A 62 -20.77 35.09 -5.57
N LEU A 63 -19.44 35.13 -5.47
CA LEU A 63 -18.56 35.77 -6.45
C LEU A 63 -18.51 35.02 -7.79
N ALA A 64 -18.47 33.69 -7.78
CA ALA A 64 -18.52 32.84 -8.96
C ALA A 64 -19.83 33.00 -9.73
N ILE A 65 -20.95 33.18 -9.00
CA ILE A 65 -22.27 33.41 -9.59
C ILE A 65 -22.38 34.81 -10.21
N ARG A 66 -21.84 35.84 -9.55
CA ARG A 66 -21.99 37.25 -9.92
C ARG A 66 -20.93 37.80 -10.88
N SER A 67 -19.82 37.08 -11.10
CA SER A 67 -18.70 37.55 -11.94
C SER A 67 -18.46 36.67 -13.16
N ASN A 68 -17.90 37.27 -14.22
CA ASN A 68 -17.40 36.56 -15.39
C ASN A 68 -15.93 36.12 -15.22
N SER A 69 -15.45 35.96 -13.98
CA SER A 69 -14.06 35.60 -13.70
C SER A 69 -13.89 34.08 -13.61
N THR A 70 -13.25 33.49 -14.62
CA THR A 70 -12.92 32.07 -14.66
C THR A 70 -12.10 31.64 -13.43
N THR A 71 -11.16 32.46 -12.97
CA THR A 71 -10.31 32.14 -11.80
C THR A 71 -11.11 32.10 -10.51
N VAL A 72 -12.09 33.00 -10.32
CA VAL A 72 -13.00 32.98 -9.16
C VAL A 72 -13.88 31.73 -9.19
N LYS A 73 -14.41 31.35 -10.36
CA LYS A 73 -15.23 30.14 -10.53
C LYS A 73 -14.43 28.86 -10.24
N GLN A 74 -13.22 28.76 -10.76
CA GLN A 74 -12.30 27.65 -10.47
C GLN A 74 -11.95 27.58 -8.99
N HIS A 75 -11.66 28.71 -8.34
CA HIS A 75 -11.30 28.73 -6.93
C HIS A 75 -12.48 28.32 -6.03
N ALA A 76 -13.68 28.85 -6.28
CA ALA A 76 -14.91 28.41 -5.60
C ALA A 76 -15.14 26.89 -5.76
N LEU A 77 -14.93 26.37 -6.97
CA LEU A 77 -15.10 24.97 -7.31
C LEU A 77 -14.09 24.06 -6.59
N ASN A 78 -12.82 24.47 -6.53
CA ASN A 78 -11.77 23.74 -5.84
C ASN A 78 -12.08 23.62 -4.34
N ILE A 79 -12.48 24.70 -3.68
CA ILE A 79 -12.88 24.67 -2.26
C ILE A 79 -14.02 23.67 -2.04
N ALA A 80 -15.06 23.70 -2.89
CA ALA A 80 -16.18 22.77 -2.78
C ALA A 80 -15.74 21.30 -2.92
N ILE A 81 -14.86 21.01 -3.89
CA ILE A 81 -14.31 19.66 -4.11
C ILE A 81 -13.44 19.21 -2.93
N GLU A 82 -12.58 20.09 -2.40
CA GLU A 82 -11.71 19.82 -1.24
C GLU A 82 -12.49 19.55 0.05
N GLN A 83 -13.60 20.27 0.26
CA GLN A 83 -14.53 20.01 1.38
C GLN A 83 -15.45 18.81 1.12
N ASN A 84 -15.37 18.18 -0.06
CA ASN A 84 -16.27 17.12 -0.53
C ASN A 84 -17.76 17.53 -0.54
N ASP A 85 -18.05 18.83 -0.66
CA ASP A 85 -19.40 19.36 -0.83
C ASP A 85 -19.80 19.27 -2.32
N LEU A 86 -20.36 18.11 -2.67
CA LEU A 86 -20.75 17.80 -4.05
C LEU A 86 -21.90 18.67 -4.55
N GLN A 87 -22.80 19.11 -3.67
CA GLN A 87 -23.93 19.95 -4.08
C GLN A 87 -23.45 21.36 -4.41
N ALA A 88 -22.63 21.97 -3.55
CA ALA A 88 -22.03 23.27 -3.86
C ALA A 88 -21.16 23.21 -5.12
N ALA A 89 -20.36 22.15 -5.28
CA ALA A 89 -19.55 21.95 -6.48
C ALA A 89 -20.42 21.82 -7.75
N LEU A 90 -21.54 21.10 -7.68
CA LEU A 90 -22.48 20.92 -8.78
C LEU A 90 -23.17 22.24 -9.15
N ASP A 91 -23.65 22.98 -8.17
CA ASP A 91 -24.33 24.28 -8.37
C ASP A 91 -23.37 25.30 -9.03
N ILE A 92 -22.12 25.38 -8.56
CA ILE A 92 -21.07 26.24 -9.14
C ILE A 92 -20.76 25.84 -10.58
N ALA A 93 -20.52 24.55 -10.84
CA ALA A 93 -20.18 24.06 -12.17
C ALA A 93 -21.35 24.21 -13.17
N HIS A 94 -22.56 23.96 -12.72
CA HIS A 94 -23.77 24.13 -13.53
C HIS A 94 -23.97 25.60 -13.89
N HIS A 95 -23.86 26.51 -12.93
CA HIS A 95 -23.98 27.95 -13.18
C HIS A 95 -22.88 28.47 -14.13
N TRP A 96 -21.64 27.99 -13.99
CA TRP A 96 -20.55 28.32 -14.91
C TRP A 96 -20.90 27.89 -16.34
N VAL A 97 -21.36 26.64 -16.56
CA VAL A 97 -21.76 26.16 -17.88
C VAL A 97 -22.97 26.92 -18.45
N VAL A 98 -23.91 27.37 -17.60
CA VAL A 98 -25.04 28.22 -18.03
C VAL A 98 -24.57 29.60 -18.52
N GLN A 99 -23.62 30.23 -17.82
CA GLN A 99 -23.04 31.52 -18.24
C GLN A 99 -22.15 31.39 -19.48
N GLU A 100 -21.39 30.30 -19.58
CA GLU A 100 -20.36 30.08 -20.60
C GLU A 100 -20.61 28.76 -21.37
N PRO A 101 -21.72 28.62 -22.12
CA PRO A 101 -22.17 27.34 -22.71
C PRO A 101 -21.29 26.79 -23.83
N LYS A 102 -20.20 27.48 -24.17
CA LYS A 102 -19.14 27.06 -25.10
C LYS A 102 -17.81 26.76 -24.42
N ASP A 103 -17.68 27.03 -23.12
CA ASP A 103 -16.51 26.63 -22.34
C ASP A 103 -16.54 25.10 -22.18
N VAL A 104 -15.56 24.43 -22.80
CA VAL A 104 -15.41 22.99 -22.77
C VAL A 104 -14.83 22.53 -21.42
N PRO A 105 -13.72 23.10 -20.89
CA PRO A 105 -13.30 22.90 -19.51
C PRO A 105 -14.41 22.99 -18.45
N ALA A 106 -15.27 24.01 -18.49
CA ALA A 106 -16.40 24.13 -17.56
C ALA A 106 -17.35 22.91 -17.61
N LYS A 107 -17.62 22.41 -18.83
CA LYS A 107 -18.43 21.21 -19.05
C LYS A 107 -17.73 19.92 -18.61
N PHE A 108 -16.41 19.83 -18.76
CA PHE A 108 -15.63 18.71 -18.21
C PHE A 108 -15.78 18.65 -16.68
N TYR A 109 -15.66 19.79 -15.98
CA TYR A 109 -15.93 19.87 -14.54
C TYR A 109 -17.36 19.47 -14.20
N LEU A 110 -18.37 20.04 -14.88
CA LEU A 110 -19.78 19.71 -14.63
C LEU A 110 -20.06 18.20 -14.83
N ALA A 111 -19.57 17.59 -15.91
CA ALA A 111 -19.77 16.16 -16.16
C ALA A 111 -19.10 15.30 -15.08
N HIS A 112 -17.87 15.64 -14.69
CA HIS A 112 -17.09 14.93 -13.66
C HIS A 112 -17.77 15.03 -12.28
N ILE A 113 -18.27 16.21 -11.90
CA ILE A 113 -18.94 16.43 -10.61
C ILE A 113 -20.33 15.78 -10.61
N ALA A 114 -21.10 15.90 -11.70
CA ALA A 114 -22.39 15.23 -11.84
C ALA A 114 -22.26 13.70 -11.68
N LEU A 115 -21.21 13.09 -12.24
CA LEU A 115 -20.92 11.66 -12.01
C LEU A 115 -20.64 11.36 -10.53
N LYS A 116 -19.85 12.19 -9.84
CA LYS A 116 -19.57 12.03 -8.40
C LYS A 116 -20.81 12.23 -7.53
N ALA A 117 -21.74 13.07 -7.97
CA ALA A 117 -23.01 13.37 -7.31
C ALA A 117 -24.14 12.39 -7.68
N HIS A 118 -23.86 11.33 -8.47
CA HIS A 118 -24.85 10.36 -8.98
C HIS A 118 -25.91 10.96 -9.94
N GLU A 119 -25.67 12.16 -10.47
CA GLU A 119 -26.53 12.91 -11.39
C GLU A 119 -26.30 12.48 -12.85
N TYR A 120 -26.59 11.22 -13.17
CA TYR A 120 -26.21 10.59 -14.44
C TYR A 120 -26.87 11.22 -15.68
N GLU A 121 -28.12 11.67 -15.59
CA GLU A 121 -28.77 12.37 -16.71
C GLU A 121 -28.09 13.70 -17.03
N LEU A 122 -27.71 14.47 -16.00
CA LEU A 122 -26.99 15.73 -16.17
C LEU A 122 -25.58 15.48 -16.72
N ALA A 123 -24.89 14.45 -16.23
CA ALA A 123 -23.60 14.03 -16.77
C ALA A 123 -23.71 13.69 -18.27
N ALA A 124 -24.61 12.79 -18.66
CA ALA A 124 -24.77 12.35 -20.05
C ALA A 124 -25.18 13.49 -21.00
N ASN A 125 -26.10 14.37 -20.57
CA ASN A 125 -26.46 15.56 -21.34
C ASN A 125 -25.28 16.54 -21.49
N THR A 126 -24.45 16.67 -20.45
CA THR A 126 -23.24 17.51 -20.48
C THR A 126 -22.21 16.94 -21.46
N LEU A 127 -21.94 15.63 -21.40
CA LEU A 127 -21.05 14.90 -22.34
C LEU A 127 -21.56 15.01 -23.79
N ASP A 128 -22.85 14.85 -24.03
CA ASP A 128 -23.49 15.08 -25.34
C ASP A 128 -23.19 16.49 -25.86
N SER A 129 -23.21 17.49 -24.97
CA SER A 129 -22.95 18.90 -25.29
C SER A 129 -21.46 19.23 -25.51
N ILE A 130 -20.54 18.46 -24.91
CA ILE A 130 -19.10 18.53 -25.20
C ILE A 130 -18.86 17.98 -26.61
N LEU A 131 -19.40 16.80 -26.91
CA LEU A 131 -19.22 16.13 -28.20
C LEU A 131 -19.95 16.83 -29.37
N ALA A 132 -20.95 17.67 -29.07
CA ALA A 132 -21.56 18.57 -30.05
C ALA A 132 -20.65 19.77 -30.41
N ILE A 133 -19.75 20.20 -29.51
CA ILE A 133 -18.75 21.24 -29.76
C ILE A 133 -17.51 20.64 -30.43
N ASP A 134 -16.94 19.60 -29.81
CA ASP A 134 -15.85 18.82 -30.37
C ASP A 134 -16.17 17.33 -30.34
N SER A 135 -16.60 16.82 -31.50
CA SER A 135 -16.78 15.38 -31.69
C SER A 135 -15.50 14.58 -31.38
N ASN A 136 -14.32 15.21 -31.56
CA ASN A 136 -12.95 14.88 -31.13
C ASN A 136 -12.80 14.40 -29.69
N ALA A 137 -13.55 15.00 -28.76
CA ALA A 137 -13.17 15.08 -27.36
C ALA A 137 -12.86 13.71 -26.74
N ASP A 138 -11.71 13.63 -26.08
CA ASP A 138 -11.36 12.48 -25.26
C ASP A 138 -12.11 12.58 -23.94
N LEU A 139 -12.92 11.57 -23.65
CA LEU A 139 -13.75 11.50 -22.44
C LEU A 139 -13.26 10.39 -21.49
N GLU A 140 -12.24 9.60 -21.87
CA GLU A 140 -11.74 8.49 -21.04
C GLU A 140 -11.34 8.97 -19.64
N GLN A 141 -10.69 10.13 -19.57
CA GLN A 141 -10.21 10.73 -18.32
C GLN A 141 -11.33 11.22 -17.39
N ILE A 142 -12.59 11.33 -17.85
CA ILE A 142 -13.72 11.72 -17.00
C ILE A 142 -14.16 10.57 -16.08
N LEU A 143 -14.12 9.32 -16.57
CA LEU A 143 -14.41 8.14 -15.75
C LEU A 143 -13.20 7.62 -14.99
N ALA A 144 -11.98 8.05 -15.35
CA ALA A 144 -10.74 7.63 -14.70
C ALA A 144 -10.61 8.21 -13.27
N GLY A 145 -11.28 7.57 -12.32
CA GLY A 145 -11.32 7.98 -10.90
C GLY A 145 -12.73 8.18 -10.34
N ILE A 146 -13.77 8.13 -11.18
CA ILE A 146 -15.19 8.20 -10.78
C ILE A 146 -15.99 7.12 -11.50
N SER A 147 -15.50 5.87 -11.44
CA SER A 147 -16.34 4.75 -11.82
C SER A 147 -17.25 4.41 -10.64
N PRO A 148 -18.56 4.22 -10.82
CA PRO A 148 -19.42 3.95 -9.68
C PRO A 148 -19.10 2.62 -8.99
N ASP A 149 -18.95 2.65 -7.67
CA ASP A 149 -18.62 1.46 -6.87
C ASP A 149 -19.80 0.48 -6.76
N SER A 150 -21.04 0.98 -6.77
CA SER A 150 -22.23 0.14 -6.71
C SER A 150 -22.63 -0.39 -8.09
N GLU A 151 -23.12 -1.63 -8.14
CA GLU A 151 -23.61 -2.25 -9.38
C GLU A 151 -24.84 -1.55 -9.93
N GLN A 152 -25.70 -1.03 -9.06
CA GLN A 152 -26.90 -0.27 -9.45
C GLN A 152 -26.51 1.03 -10.17
N ASP A 153 -25.62 1.81 -9.57
CA ASP A 153 -25.12 3.06 -10.16
C ASP A 153 -24.44 2.83 -11.52
N ARG A 154 -23.67 1.74 -11.68
CA ARG A 154 -23.08 1.36 -12.97
C ARG A 154 -24.15 1.05 -14.01
N GLN A 155 -25.23 0.36 -13.63
CA GLN A 155 -26.33 0.05 -14.55
C GLN A 155 -27.12 1.31 -14.94
N ASP A 156 -27.40 2.21 -14.00
CA ASP A 156 -28.13 3.47 -14.25
C ASP A 156 -27.32 4.43 -15.15
N LEU A 157 -26.00 4.54 -14.92
CA LEU A 157 -25.10 5.28 -15.81
C LEU A 157 -25.00 4.64 -17.20
N LEU A 158 -24.88 3.31 -17.28
CA LEU A 158 -24.84 2.57 -18.55
C LEU A 158 -26.12 2.77 -19.35
N GLN A 159 -27.29 2.66 -18.71
CA GLN A 159 -28.59 2.90 -19.34
C GLN A 159 -28.70 4.33 -19.87
N THR A 160 -28.31 5.32 -19.06
CA THR A 160 -28.34 6.73 -19.44
C THR A 160 -27.41 7.03 -20.62
N LEU A 161 -26.16 6.53 -20.61
CA LEU A 161 -25.21 6.67 -21.72
C LEU A 161 -25.66 5.93 -22.98
N ALA A 162 -26.35 4.78 -22.85
CA ALA A 162 -26.93 4.05 -23.96
C ALA A 162 -28.18 4.75 -24.56
N ALA A 163 -28.83 5.64 -23.80
CA ALA A 163 -29.92 6.50 -24.25
C ALA A 163 -29.45 7.82 -24.90
N SER A 164 -28.20 8.26 -24.65
CA SER A 164 -27.67 9.55 -25.09
C SER A 164 -27.74 9.79 -26.62
N LYS A 165 -27.79 11.06 -27.02
CA LYS A 165 -27.83 11.46 -28.44
C LYS A 165 -26.50 11.14 -29.13
N GLN A 166 -25.39 11.14 -28.38
CA GLN A 166 -24.05 10.79 -28.86
C GLN A 166 -23.65 9.34 -28.55
N LYS A 167 -24.57 8.43 -28.21
CA LYS A 167 -24.27 7.00 -27.91
C LYS A 167 -23.42 6.25 -28.94
N ASN A 168 -23.43 6.71 -30.20
CA ASN A 168 -22.62 6.16 -31.29
C ASN A 168 -21.25 6.85 -31.48
N ASN A 169 -20.91 7.87 -30.68
CA ASN A 169 -19.63 8.55 -30.71
C ASN A 169 -18.53 7.61 -30.16
N PRO A 170 -17.31 7.57 -30.74
CA PRO A 170 -16.24 6.70 -30.28
C PRO A 170 -15.93 6.83 -28.79
N SER A 171 -15.97 8.04 -28.23
CA SER A 171 -15.68 8.27 -26.81
C SER A 171 -16.78 7.67 -25.91
N ILE A 172 -18.08 7.87 -26.22
CA ILE A 172 -19.19 7.27 -25.45
C ILE A 172 -19.19 5.74 -25.55
N LEU A 173 -18.90 5.18 -26.73
CA LEU A 173 -18.78 3.73 -26.93
C LEU A 173 -17.69 3.12 -26.02
N ILE A 174 -16.63 3.88 -25.73
CA ILE A 174 -15.53 3.45 -24.87
C ILE A 174 -15.91 3.58 -23.38
N LEU A 175 -16.62 4.64 -22.98
CA LEU A 175 -17.18 4.74 -21.63
C LEU A 175 -18.13 3.57 -21.33
N LEU A 176 -19.06 3.29 -22.26
CA LEU A 176 -19.97 2.15 -22.18
C LEU A 176 -19.22 0.81 -22.11
N ALA A 177 -18.17 0.63 -22.94
CA ALA A 177 -17.36 -0.59 -22.90
C ALA A 177 -16.62 -0.78 -21.56
N SER A 178 -16.13 0.30 -20.95
CA SER A 178 -15.47 0.24 -19.64
C SER A 178 -16.43 -0.13 -18.51
N LEU A 179 -17.67 0.39 -18.53
CA LEU A 179 -18.72 0.01 -17.58
C LEU A 179 -19.13 -1.46 -17.76
N GLU A 180 -19.33 -1.90 -19.01
CA GLU A 180 -19.62 -3.30 -19.33
C GLU A 180 -18.49 -4.24 -18.90
N ALA A 181 -17.23 -3.82 -19.03
CA ALA A 181 -16.08 -4.60 -18.56
C ALA A 181 -16.08 -4.78 -17.03
N GLN A 182 -16.47 -3.75 -16.26
CA GLN A 182 -16.58 -3.84 -14.81
C GLN A 182 -17.69 -4.80 -14.38
N ASN A 183 -18.81 -4.80 -15.11
CA ASN A 183 -19.90 -5.75 -14.92
C ASN A 183 -19.61 -7.14 -15.55
N GLN A 184 -18.35 -7.41 -15.91
CA GLN A 184 -17.84 -8.67 -16.51
C GLN A 184 -18.44 -9.03 -17.88
N GLN A 185 -19.10 -8.09 -18.56
CA GLN A 185 -19.74 -8.26 -19.86
C GLN A 185 -18.73 -8.06 -21.01
N PHE A 186 -17.59 -8.75 -20.93
CA PHE A 186 -16.41 -8.50 -21.77
C PHE A 186 -16.67 -8.62 -23.28
N GLU A 187 -17.56 -9.52 -23.72
CA GLU A 187 -17.95 -9.63 -25.14
C GLU A 187 -18.69 -8.39 -25.65
N GLN A 188 -19.62 -7.85 -24.84
CA GLN A 188 -20.42 -6.67 -25.20
C GLN A 188 -19.53 -5.43 -25.26
N ALA A 189 -18.64 -5.29 -24.27
CA ALA A 189 -17.59 -4.28 -24.26
C ALA A 189 -16.72 -4.39 -25.53
N LEU A 190 -16.26 -5.59 -25.88
CA LEU A 190 -15.41 -5.83 -27.05
C LEU A 190 -16.13 -5.44 -28.36
N VAL A 191 -17.44 -5.64 -28.48
CA VAL A 191 -18.22 -5.13 -29.62
C VAL A 191 -18.14 -3.61 -29.70
N LYS A 192 -18.36 -2.88 -28.60
CA LYS A 192 -18.31 -1.40 -28.57
C LYS A 192 -16.91 -0.85 -28.83
N VAL A 193 -15.86 -1.42 -28.24
CA VAL A 193 -14.47 -1.01 -28.53
C VAL A 193 -14.13 -1.24 -30.01
N ASN A 194 -14.57 -2.35 -30.60
CA ASN A 194 -14.40 -2.58 -32.05
C ASN A 194 -15.15 -1.53 -32.90
N GLN A 195 -16.32 -1.06 -32.49
CA GLN A 195 -17.04 0.03 -33.16
C GLN A 195 -16.30 1.37 -33.05
N ALA A 196 -15.78 1.71 -31.85
CA ALA A 196 -14.97 2.91 -31.63
C ALA A 196 -13.68 2.88 -32.48
N LEU A 197 -12.95 1.76 -32.48
CA LEU A 197 -11.73 1.55 -33.27
C LEU A 197 -11.97 1.62 -34.78
N ARG A 198 -13.14 1.23 -35.30
CA ARG A 198 -13.48 1.42 -36.73
C ARG A 198 -13.51 2.90 -37.13
N LYS A 199 -13.97 3.76 -36.21
CA LYS A 199 -14.04 5.23 -36.42
C LYS A 199 -12.72 5.93 -36.09
N ARG A 200 -12.01 5.48 -35.06
CA ARG A 200 -10.71 6.03 -34.61
C ARG A 200 -9.66 4.92 -34.38
N PRO A 201 -9.02 4.40 -35.45
CA PRO A 201 -8.13 3.25 -35.36
C PRO A 201 -6.73 3.52 -34.77
N LYS A 202 -6.46 4.73 -34.28
CA LYS A 202 -5.13 5.18 -33.81
C LYS A 202 -5.10 5.68 -32.35
N VAL A 203 -6.23 5.73 -31.65
CA VAL A 203 -6.28 6.18 -30.25
C VAL A 203 -5.71 5.08 -29.35
N THR A 204 -4.69 5.43 -28.55
CA THR A 204 -3.96 4.47 -27.70
C THR A 204 -4.89 3.77 -26.72
N GLY A 205 -5.74 4.52 -26.00
CA GLY A 205 -6.69 4.00 -25.02
C GLY A 205 -7.59 2.91 -25.61
N TYR A 206 -8.19 3.16 -26.78
CA TYR A 206 -9.08 2.21 -27.45
C TYR A 206 -8.36 0.91 -27.83
N ILE A 207 -7.07 1.00 -28.20
CA ILE A 207 -6.26 -0.17 -28.57
C ILE A 207 -5.91 -0.99 -27.32
N ILE A 208 -5.50 -0.33 -26.23
CA ILE A 208 -5.16 -0.97 -24.96
C ILE A 208 -6.40 -1.58 -24.29
N LEU A 209 -7.53 -0.87 -24.25
CA LEU A 209 -8.78 -1.39 -23.71
C LEU A 209 -9.22 -2.66 -24.44
N LYS A 210 -9.10 -2.71 -25.78
CA LYS A 210 -9.37 -3.94 -26.53
C LYS A 210 -8.42 -5.08 -26.12
N ALA A 211 -7.13 -4.81 -25.90
CA ALA A 211 -6.21 -5.83 -25.43
C ALA A 211 -6.61 -6.34 -24.04
N ASN A 212 -6.92 -5.44 -23.10
CA ASN A 212 -7.36 -5.77 -21.75
C ASN A 212 -8.65 -6.63 -21.75
N LEU A 213 -9.59 -6.36 -22.66
CA LEU A 213 -10.80 -7.17 -22.82
C LEU A 213 -10.51 -8.59 -23.36
N LEU A 214 -9.60 -8.72 -24.32
CA LEU A 214 -9.17 -10.04 -24.82
C LEU A 214 -8.42 -10.83 -23.74
N MET A 215 -7.63 -10.14 -22.90
CA MET A 215 -6.98 -10.73 -21.73
C MET A 215 -7.99 -11.20 -20.67
N ALA A 216 -9.06 -10.42 -20.42
CA ALA A 216 -10.11 -10.79 -19.47
C ALA A 216 -10.95 -11.99 -19.96
N LEU A 217 -11.07 -12.16 -21.28
CA LEU A 217 -11.65 -13.34 -21.93
C LEU A 217 -10.70 -14.55 -21.97
N ASN A 218 -9.45 -14.42 -21.47
CA ASN A 218 -8.38 -15.42 -21.56
C ASN A 218 -8.02 -15.85 -23.00
N ASP A 219 -8.28 -15.01 -24.00
CA ASP A 219 -7.87 -15.25 -25.39
C ASP A 219 -6.45 -14.70 -25.64
N GLU A 220 -5.46 -15.46 -25.17
CA GLU A 220 -4.04 -15.09 -25.29
C GLU A 220 -3.61 -14.92 -26.75
N ALA A 221 -4.11 -15.77 -27.65
CA ALA A 221 -3.77 -15.77 -29.07
C ALA A 221 -4.30 -14.52 -29.78
N ALA A 222 -5.57 -14.15 -29.55
CA ALA A 222 -6.11 -12.91 -30.09
C ALA A 222 -5.48 -11.67 -29.44
N THR A 223 -5.12 -11.74 -28.16
CA THR A 223 -4.44 -10.64 -27.46
C THR A 223 -3.07 -10.35 -28.08
N LEU A 224 -2.21 -11.37 -28.23
CA LEU A 224 -0.88 -11.22 -28.83
C LEU A 224 -0.98 -10.72 -30.28
N ALA A 225 -1.84 -11.36 -31.09
CA ALA A 225 -2.08 -10.95 -32.48
C ALA A 225 -2.64 -9.51 -32.59
N TRP A 226 -3.42 -9.05 -31.60
CA TRP A 226 -3.91 -7.68 -31.53
C TRP A 226 -2.81 -6.68 -31.20
N PHE A 227 -1.97 -6.97 -30.20
CA PHE A 227 -0.83 -6.11 -29.85
C PHE A 227 0.15 -5.99 -31.02
N GLU A 228 0.62 -7.11 -31.58
CA GLU A 228 1.55 -7.12 -32.72
C GLU A 228 1.01 -6.30 -33.91
N LYS A 229 -0.25 -6.52 -34.28
CA LYS A 229 -0.91 -5.78 -35.36
C LYS A 229 -0.98 -4.29 -35.07
N SER A 230 -1.17 -3.91 -33.80
CA SER A 230 -1.37 -2.53 -33.39
C SER A 230 -0.05 -1.77 -33.24
N THR A 231 1.00 -2.36 -32.69
CA THR A 231 2.34 -1.74 -32.66
C THR A 231 2.98 -1.67 -34.04
N ARG A 232 2.81 -2.70 -34.89
CA ARG A 232 3.24 -2.64 -36.31
C ARG A 232 2.59 -1.50 -37.09
N LYS A 233 1.34 -1.13 -36.76
CA LYS A 233 0.62 0.02 -37.35
C LYS A 233 0.96 1.36 -36.71
N ASN A 234 1.20 1.39 -35.40
CA ASN A 234 1.47 2.59 -34.62
C ASN A 234 2.93 2.63 -34.14
N LYS A 235 3.88 2.44 -35.07
CA LYS A 235 5.32 2.25 -34.76
C LYS A 235 5.96 3.35 -33.91
N ASN A 236 5.38 4.55 -33.88
CA ASN A 236 5.88 5.72 -33.14
C ASN A 236 5.15 5.95 -31.80
N ASN A 237 4.41 4.96 -31.29
CA ASN A 237 3.68 5.03 -30.02
C ASN A 237 4.42 4.23 -28.94
N LEU A 238 5.05 4.93 -27.97
CA LEU A 238 5.80 4.32 -26.88
C LEU A 238 4.87 3.59 -25.91
N ASP A 239 3.79 4.24 -25.48
CA ASP A 239 2.80 3.70 -24.53
C ASP A 239 2.25 2.34 -24.98
N LEU A 240 1.96 2.20 -26.28
CA LEU A 240 1.48 0.95 -26.85
C LEU A 240 2.57 -0.14 -26.93
N ALA A 241 3.83 0.25 -27.15
CA ALA A 241 4.95 -0.68 -27.13
C ALA A 241 5.25 -1.18 -25.70
N LEU A 242 5.12 -0.29 -24.70
CA LEU A 242 5.21 -0.61 -23.28
C LEU A 242 4.03 -1.49 -22.81
N ALA A 243 2.82 -1.28 -23.34
CA ALA A 243 1.66 -2.13 -23.05
C ALA A 243 1.86 -3.56 -23.58
N GLU A 244 2.36 -3.73 -24.81
CA GLU A 244 2.74 -5.05 -25.34
C GLU A 244 3.87 -5.70 -24.53
N LEU A 245 4.90 -4.94 -24.13
CA LEU A 245 5.96 -5.43 -23.25
C LEU A 245 5.42 -5.94 -21.91
N LYS A 246 4.57 -5.17 -21.24
CA LYS A 246 3.93 -5.56 -19.97
C LYS A 246 3.06 -6.81 -20.13
N TYR A 247 2.41 -7.00 -21.28
CA TYR A 247 1.69 -8.23 -21.59
C TYR A 247 2.64 -9.44 -21.74
N LEU A 248 3.75 -9.33 -22.48
CA LEU A 248 4.75 -10.40 -22.61
C LEU A 248 5.30 -10.84 -21.25
N ILE A 249 5.59 -9.89 -20.35
CA ILE A 249 6.01 -10.18 -18.97
C ILE A 249 4.93 -10.94 -18.20
N LYS A 250 3.66 -10.49 -18.27
CA LYS A 250 2.53 -11.19 -17.60
C LYS A 250 2.36 -12.63 -18.08
N MET A 251 2.66 -12.92 -19.34
CA MET A 251 2.62 -14.26 -19.94
C MET A 251 3.90 -15.09 -19.67
N ASN A 252 4.81 -14.62 -18.82
CA ASN A 252 6.13 -15.23 -18.54
C ASN A 252 7.02 -15.39 -19.79
N GLN A 253 6.81 -14.58 -20.84
CA GLN A 253 7.56 -14.62 -22.09
C GLN A 253 8.82 -13.73 -22.03
N SER A 254 9.62 -13.90 -20.98
CA SER A 254 10.73 -13.01 -20.61
C SER A 254 11.79 -12.81 -21.70
N GLU A 255 12.05 -13.82 -22.54
CA GLU A 255 12.97 -13.70 -23.69
C GLU A 255 12.42 -12.76 -24.77
N GLN A 256 11.14 -12.93 -25.14
CA GLN A 256 10.46 -12.05 -26.11
C GLN A 256 10.33 -10.64 -25.56
N ALA A 257 10.12 -10.50 -24.24
CA ALA A 257 10.13 -9.22 -23.56
C ALA A 257 11.49 -8.51 -23.69
N LEU A 258 12.63 -9.21 -23.50
CA LEU A 258 13.96 -8.62 -23.71
C LEU A 258 14.20 -8.19 -25.18
N GLU A 259 13.76 -8.98 -26.16
CA GLU A 259 13.83 -8.56 -27.57
C GLU A 259 12.98 -7.29 -27.83
N LYS A 260 11.79 -7.23 -27.23
CA LYS A 260 10.91 -6.07 -27.30
C LYS A 260 11.53 -4.83 -26.66
N ILE A 261 12.15 -4.97 -25.49
CA ILE A 261 12.89 -3.90 -24.79
C ILE A 261 14.02 -3.37 -25.68
N ALA A 262 14.84 -4.25 -26.27
CA ALA A 262 15.91 -3.83 -27.17
C ALA A 262 15.38 -3.04 -28.38
N HIS A 263 14.21 -3.42 -28.92
CA HIS A 263 13.55 -2.65 -29.97
C HIS A 263 13.02 -1.29 -29.51
N ILE A 264 12.45 -1.21 -28.30
CA ILE A 264 11.97 0.04 -27.69
C ILE A 264 13.16 0.98 -27.47
N LEU A 265 14.21 0.53 -26.79
CA LEU A 265 15.37 1.36 -26.42
C LEU A 265 16.20 1.82 -27.62
N LYS A 266 16.24 1.04 -28.71
CA LYS A 266 16.84 1.50 -29.99
C LYS A 266 16.16 2.76 -30.56
N LYS A 267 14.89 3.01 -30.19
CA LYS A 267 14.07 4.11 -30.70
C LYS A 267 13.81 5.21 -29.67
N TRP A 268 13.65 4.81 -28.42
CA TRP A 268 13.44 5.67 -27.27
C TRP A 268 14.48 5.28 -26.21
N PRO A 269 15.75 5.75 -26.33
CA PRO A 269 16.82 5.34 -25.41
C PRO A 269 16.54 5.71 -23.95
N GLN A 270 15.79 6.79 -23.74
CA GLN A 270 15.39 7.32 -22.44
C GLN A 270 13.99 6.83 -22.01
N ALA A 271 13.55 5.66 -22.47
CA ALA A 271 12.30 5.05 -22.03
C ALA A 271 12.50 4.35 -20.68
N GLU A 272 12.42 5.12 -19.59
CA GLU A 272 12.77 4.67 -18.23
C GLU A 272 12.01 3.40 -17.79
N GLU A 273 10.70 3.31 -18.05
CA GLU A 273 9.94 2.09 -17.75
C GLU A 273 10.48 0.84 -18.50
N ALA A 274 10.96 1.01 -19.74
CA ALA A 274 11.54 -0.10 -20.50
C ALA A 274 12.95 -0.48 -20.01
N LEU A 275 13.76 0.50 -19.59
CA LEU A 275 15.03 0.26 -18.90
C LEU A 275 14.80 -0.50 -17.59
N PHE A 276 13.79 -0.09 -16.82
CA PHE A 276 13.51 -0.70 -15.51
C PHE A 276 13.02 -2.15 -15.65
N ILE A 277 12.00 -2.38 -16.48
CA ILE A 277 11.52 -3.74 -16.79
C ILE A 277 12.65 -4.58 -17.40
N GLY A 278 13.49 -4.01 -18.26
CA GLY A 278 14.65 -4.69 -18.84
C GLY A 278 15.69 -5.11 -17.80
N GLY A 279 15.99 -4.24 -16.83
CA GLY A 279 16.85 -4.54 -15.71
C GLY A 279 16.37 -5.75 -14.92
N LEU A 280 15.10 -5.74 -14.48
CA LEU A 280 14.49 -6.84 -13.73
C LEU A 280 14.47 -8.15 -14.55
N THR A 281 13.97 -8.09 -15.78
CA THR A 281 13.85 -9.26 -16.67
C THR A 281 15.23 -9.89 -16.94
N ALA A 282 16.28 -9.06 -17.05
CA ALA A 282 17.65 -9.55 -17.21
C ALA A 282 18.23 -10.16 -15.92
N ILE A 283 17.87 -9.69 -14.73
CA ILE A 283 18.23 -10.34 -13.45
C ILE A 283 17.61 -11.74 -13.37
N ASP A 284 16.32 -11.86 -13.67
CA ASP A 284 15.58 -13.13 -13.61
C ASP A 284 16.14 -14.16 -14.60
N LEU A 285 16.46 -13.72 -15.82
CA LEU A 285 17.14 -14.53 -16.84
C LEU A 285 18.66 -14.70 -16.58
N LYS A 286 19.18 -14.23 -15.44
CA LYS A 286 20.58 -14.32 -15.01
C LYS A 286 21.59 -13.65 -15.97
N ARG A 287 21.13 -12.72 -16.79
CA ARG A 287 21.91 -11.89 -17.73
C ARG A 287 22.46 -10.65 -17.02
N TYR A 288 23.24 -10.87 -15.96
CA TYR A 288 23.59 -9.83 -14.99
C TYR A 288 24.32 -8.61 -15.57
N GLN A 289 25.13 -8.78 -16.63
CA GLN A 289 25.76 -7.66 -17.34
C GLN A 289 24.75 -6.80 -18.12
N LEU A 290 23.72 -7.42 -18.70
CA LEU A 290 22.65 -6.71 -19.41
C LEU A 290 21.72 -5.97 -18.43
N ALA A 291 21.45 -6.58 -17.26
CA ALA A 291 20.72 -5.93 -16.18
C ALA A 291 21.44 -4.65 -15.70
N GLU A 292 22.75 -4.74 -15.51
CA GLU A 292 23.59 -3.61 -15.11
C GLU A 292 23.59 -2.50 -16.17
N GLN A 293 23.67 -2.85 -17.46
CA GLN A 293 23.56 -1.88 -18.57
C GLN A 293 22.25 -1.10 -18.55
N TYR A 294 21.11 -1.75 -18.28
CA TYR A 294 19.82 -1.06 -18.25
C TYR A 294 19.59 -0.25 -16.97
N LEU A 295 19.99 -0.76 -15.80
CA LEU A 295 19.72 -0.11 -14.52
C LEU A 295 20.66 1.07 -14.25
N VAL A 296 21.89 1.10 -14.80
CA VAL A 296 22.81 2.24 -14.63
C VAL A 296 22.27 3.51 -15.32
N GLU A 297 21.54 3.39 -16.43
CA GLU A 297 20.92 4.53 -17.12
C GLU A 297 19.81 5.20 -16.28
N LEU A 298 19.24 4.48 -15.29
CA LEU A 298 18.19 4.99 -14.40
C LEU A 298 18.72 5.70 -13.14
N ARG A 299 20.04 5.77 -12.94
CA ARG A 299 20.64 6.37 -11.73
C ARG A 299 20.30 7.85 -11.54
N ASP A 300 19.87 8.52 -12.60
CA ASP A 300 19.54 9.95 -12.67
C ASP A 300 18.01 10.19 -12.87
N SER A 301 17.19 9.12 -12.81
CA SER A 301 15.71 9.18 -12.96
C SER A 301 15.01 9.65 -11.69
N GLU A 302 14.14 10.67 -11.80
CA GLU A 302 13.30 11.12 -10.69
C GLU A 302 12.33 10.04 -10.17
N GLN A 303 11.92 9.10 -11.04
CA GLN A 303 10.93 8.07 -10.71
C GLN A 303 11.55 6.74 -10.26
N TYR A 304 12.71 6.36 -10.80
CA TYR A 304 13.25 5.00 -10.66
C TYR A 304 14.65 4.93 -10.04
N GLN A 305 15.27 6.04 -9.63
CA GLN A 305 16.64 6.06 -9.09
C GLN A 305 16.83 5.12 -7.89
N ASN A 306 15.90 5.11 -6.93
CA ASN A 306 16.02 4.30 -5.70
C ASN A 306 15.86 2.80 -6.01
N GLU A 307 14.87 2.46 -6.83
CA GLU A 307 14.62 1.12 -7.34
C GLU A 307 15.83 0.63 -8.15
N ALA A 308 16.37 1.47 -9.03
CA ALA A 308 17.54 1.15 -9.85
C ALA A 308 18.76 0.82 -8.99
N TYR A 309 19.09 1.64 -7.98
CA TYR A 309 20.17 1.33 -7.04
C TYR A 309 19.89 0.06 -6.23
N PHE A 310 18.65 -0.18 -5.80
CA PHE A 310 18.27 -1.40 -5.08
C PHE A 310 18.47 -2.66 -5.93
N TYR A 311 18.02 -2.65 -7.19
CA TYR A 311 18.18 -3.79 -8.10
C TYR A 311 19.60 -3.93 -8.66
N LEU A 312 20.38 -2.84 -8.78
CA LEU A 312 21.83 -2.90 -9.03
C LEU A 312 22.56 -3.59 -7.88
N ALA A 313 22.17 -3.32 -6.63
CA ALA A 313 22.73 -3.99 -5.46
C ALA A 313 22.39 -5.49 -5.44
N ILE A 314 21.13 -5.86 -5.72
CA ILE A 314 20.72 -7.27 -5.87
C ILE A 314 21.50 -7.95 -7.00
N ASN A 315 21.63 -7.31 -8.16
CA ASN A 315 22.39 -7.82 -9.30
C ASN A 315 23.86 -8.06 -8.92
N ALA A 316 24.48 -7.14 -8.17
CA ALA A 316 25.83 -7.30 -7.63
C ALA A 316 25.93 -8.46 -6.61
N GLU A 317 24.96 -8.64 -5.70
CA GLU A 317 24.92 -9.82 -4.82
C GLU A 317 24.83 -11.12 -5.62
N ARG A 318 23.99 -11.19 -6.66
CA ARG A 318 23.87 -12.37 -7.53
C ARG A 318 25.17 -12.67 -8.30
N LYS A 319 25.97 -11.65 -8.62
CA LYS A 319 27.32 -11.78 -9.20
C LYS A 319 28.41 -12.13 -8.17
N GLY A 320 28.09 -12.20 -6.87
CA GLY A 320 29.08 -12.37 -5.78
C GLY A 320 29.91 -11.12 -5.50
N GLN A 321 29.49 -9.95 -5.98
CA GLN A 321 30.21 -8.67 -5.88
C GLN A 321 29.76 -7.90 -4.63
N ASP A 322 29.95 -8.49 -3.45
CA ASP A 322 29.45 -7.99 -2.16
C ASP A 322 29.85 -6.53 -1.85
N GLU A 323 31.07 -6.08 -2.20
CA GLU A 323 31.48 -4.68 -1.97
C GLU A 323 30.73 -3.70 -2.88
N THR A 324 30.50 -4.07 -4.14
CA THR A 324 29.68 -3.31 -5.10
C THR A 324 28.21 -3.27 -4.64
N ALA A 325 27.68 -4.40 -4.16
CA ALA A 325 26.33 -4.46 -3.61
C ALA A 325 26.16 -3.52 -2.39
N LYS A 326 27.11 -3.54 -1.45
CA LYS A 326 27.11 -2.61 -0.32
C LYS A 326 27.26 -1.14 -0.73
N ALA A 327 27.96 -0.84 -1.83
CA ALA A 327 28.03 0.52 -2.36
C ALA A 327 26.67 0.98 -2.89
N TYR A 328 26.01 0.17 -3.74
CA TYR A 328 24.68 0.50 -4.26
C TYR A 328 23.60 0.56 -3.17
N TYR A 329 23.58 -0.36 -2.19
CA TYR A 329 22.62 -0.32 -1.09
C TYR A 329 22.71 0.93 -0.20
N ARG A 330 23.84 1.67 -0.19
CA ARG A 330 23.96 2.95 0.52
C ARG A 330 23.29 4.10 -0.22
N LEU A 331 23.20 4.02 -1.54
CA LEU A 331 22.60 5.05 -2.41
C LEU A 331 21.07 4.99 -2.44
N VAL A 332 20.48 3.91 -1.94
CA VAL A 332 19.01 3.75 -1.86
C VAL A 332 18.46 4.53 -0.67
N ASP A 333 17.41 5.31 -0.90
CA ASP A 333 16.66 6.08 0.09
C ASP A 333 15.14 5.77 0.00
N GLY A 334 14.31 6.53 0.72
CA GLY A 334 12.86 6.45 0.67
C GLY A 334 12.30 5.13 1.21
N SER A 335 11.25 4.62 0.58
CA SER A 335 10.58 3.36 0.97
C SER A 335 11.51 2.14 0.98
N LEU A 336 12.57 2.17 0.17
CA LEU A 336 13.54 1.07 0.04
C LEU A 336 14.76 1.20 0.97
N TYR A 337 14.89 2.28 1.74
CA TYR A 337 16.01 2.49 2.67
C TYR A 337 16.17 1.31 3.65
N MET A 338 15.12 0.97 4.38
CA MET A 338 15.17 -0.02 5.48
C MET A 338 15.55 -1.42 4.97
N VAL A 339 14.99 -1.86 3.85
CA VAL A 339 15.31 -3.16 3.23
C VAL A 339 16.73 -3.17 2.67
N SER A 340 17.18 -2.07 2.07
CA SER A 340 18.56 -1.93 1.57
C SER A 340 19.59 -2.01 2.68
N ARG A 341 19.34 -1.32 3.81
CA ARG A 341 20.22 -1.38 4.97
C ARG A 341 20.21 -2.78 5.62
N ARG A 342 19.05 -3.47 5.68
CA ARG A 342 18.98 -4.88 6.10
C ARG A 342 19.82 -5.79 5.21
N ASN A 343 19.74 -5.67 3.88
CA ASN A 343 20.56 -6.48 2.97
C ASN A 343 22.05 -6.19 3.12
N LEU A 344 22.44 -4.92 3.29
CA LEU A 344 23.80 -4.49 3.57
C LEU A 344 24.35 -5.12 4.88
N ILE A 345 23.54 -5.10 5.96
CA ILE A 345 23.87 -5.77 7.23
C ILE A 345 24.03 -7.29 7.02
N ASN A 346 23.14 -7.91 6.25
CA ASN A 346 23.20 -9.34 5.94
C ASN A 346 24.49 -9.71 5.21
N ILE A 347 25.00 -8.88 4.29
CA ILE A 347 26.31 -9.07 3.65
C ILE A 347 27.43 -9.11 4.71
N TYR A 348 27.46 -8.16 5.65
CA TYR A 348 28.44 -8.20 6.75
C TYR A 348 28.30 -9.45 7.63
N GLN A 349 27.07 -9.89 7.93
CA GLN A 349 26.83 -11.12 8.70
C GLN A 349 27.33 -12.37 7.97
N ARG A 350 27.04 -12.53 6.67
CA ARG A 350 27.54 -13.65 5.85
C ARG A 350 29.07 -13.70 5.78
N GLN A 351 29.72 -12.54 5.80
CA GLN A 351 31.18 -12.41 5.83
C GLN A 351 31.80 -12.53 7.24
N ASN A 352 30.99 -12.75 8.29
CA ASN A 352 31.38 -12.72 9.70
C ASN A 352 32.07 -11.40 10.15
N LYS A 353 31.76 -10.28 9.49
CA LYS A 353 32.34 -8.95 9.75
C LYS A 353 31.43 -8.10 10.65
N LEU A 354 31.02 -8.65 11.80
CA LEU A 354 30.05 -8.01 12.70
C LEU A 354 30.55 -6.65 13.25
N ALA A 355 31.85 -6.51 13.51
CA ALA A 355 32.45 -5.25 13.94
C ALA A 355 32.40 -4.15 12.86
N ASP A 356 32.50 -4.51 11.57
CA ASP A 356 32.31 -3.55 10.48
C ASP A 356 30.85 -3.14 10.34
N ALA A 357 29.91 -4.06 10.57
CA ALA A 357 28.48 -3.76 10.59
C ALA A 357 28.12 -2.74 11.68
N LEU A 358 28.67 -2.88 12.89
CA LEU A 358 28.50 -1.90 13.96
C LEU A 358 29.06 -0.53 13.57
N ARG A 359 30.32 -0.48 13.10
CA ARG A 359 30.96 0.79 12.71
C ARG A 359 30.18 1.49 11.58
N PHE A 360 29.68 0.72 10.61
CA PHE A 360 28.78 1.22 9.57
C PHE A 360 27.49 1.80 10.17
N LEU A 361 26.77 1.04 11.00
CA LEU A 361 25.50 1.48 11.56
C LEU A 361 25.63 2.69 12.50
N THR A 362 26.76 2.84 13.20
CA THR A 362 27.05 4.03 14.03
C THR A 362 27.20 5.28 13.15
N GLN A 363 27.91 5.18 12.02
CA GLN A 363 28.01 6.27 11.05
C GLN A 363 26.65 6.57 10.41
N GLU A 364 25.90 5.53 10.06
CA GLU A 364 24.59 5.65 9.43
C GLU A 364 23.58 6.37 10.33
N ARG A 365 23.62 6.14 11.66
CA ARG A 365 22.76 6.82 12.63
C ARG A 365 23.03 8.33 12.73
N VAL A 366 24.26 8.76 12.50
CA VAL A 366 24.63 10.19 12.46
C VAL A 366 24.15 10.84 11.17
N ASN A 367 24.26 10.13 10.05
CA ASN A 367 23.88 10.64 8.73
C ASN A 367 22.36 10.64 8.47
N TYR A 368 21.63 9.67 9.05
CA TYR A 368 20.20 9.45 8.84
C TYR A 368 19.44 9.36 10.17
N PRO A 369 19.38 10.44 10.98
CA PRO A 369 18.75 10.44 12.30
C PRO A 369 17.24 10.13 12.25
N GLN A 370 16.55 10.40 11.14
CA GLN A 370 15.15 10.03 10.93
C GLN A 370 14.91 8.50 10.91
N HIS A 371 15.97 7.70 10.80
CA HIS A 371 15.92 6.23 10.85
C HIS A 371 16.56 5.67 12.13
N ALA A 372 16.79 6.52 13.15
CA ALA A 372 17.52 6.15 14.36
C ALA A 372 16.96 4.92 15.08
N SER A 373 15.63 4.78 15.21
CA SER A 373 15.00 3.62 15.87
C SER A 373 15.44 2.29 15.25
N PHE A 374 15.18 2.10 13.95
CA PHE A 374 15.65 0.94 13.18
C PHE A 374 17.17 0.73 13.29
N LEU A 375 17.98 1.80 13.23
CA LEU A 375 19.43 1.70 13.28
C LEU A 375 19.94 1.27 14.68
N TYR A 376 19.30 1.69 15.76
CA TYR A 376 19.56 1.20 17.11
C TYR A 376 19.17 -0.28 17.25
N GLN A 377 17.99 -0.70 16.77
CA GLN A 377 17.58 -2.11 16.77
C GLN A 377 18.58 -2.99 16.00
N ALA A 378 19.00 -2.54 14.81
CA ALA A 378 19.97 -3.24 13.98
C ALA A 378 21.33 -3.41 14.69
N GLN A 379 21.81 -2.37 15.38
CA GLN A 379 23.05 -2.46 16.17
C GLN A 379 22.91 -3.40 17.37
N ALA A 380 21.79 -3.34 18.10
CA ALA A 380 21.53 -4.21 19.24
C ALA A 380 21.47 -5.68 18.83
N GLU A 381 20.85 -6.00 17.68
CA GLU A 381 20.83 -7.36 17.12
C GLU A 381 22.23 -7.84 16.70
N ILE A 382 23.08 -6.97 16.17
CA ILE A 382 24.48 -7.33 15.87
C ILE A 382 25.28 -7.57 17.16
N LEU A 383 25.12 -6.71 18.18
CA LEU A 383 25.75 -6.90 19.50
C LEU A 383 25.29 -8.21 20.16
N ARG A 384 24.00 -8.55 20.05
CA ARG A 384 23.44 -9.83 20.51
C ARG A 384 24.03 -11.02 19.76
N LYS A 385 24.23 -10.93 18.44
CA LYS A 385 24.91 -11.95 17.62
C LYS A 385 26.41 -12.09 17.94
N MET A 386 27.03 -11.05 18.51
CA MET A 386 28.40 -11.09 19.07
C MET A 386 28.44 -11.59 20.53
N ASP A 387 27.35 -12.16 21.04
CA ASP A 387 27.14 -12.59 22.43
C ASP A 387 27.28 -11.46 23.48
N ASN A 388 27.32 -10.20 23.04
CA ASN A 388 27.44 -9.03 23.92
C ASN A 388 26.06 -8.45 24.27
N LYS A 389 25.26 -9.28 24.94
CA LYS A 389 23.91 -8.94 25.42
C LYS A 389 23.90 -7.68 26.31
N ALA A 390 24.95 -7.49 27.12
CA ALA A 390 25.09 -6.33 28.01
C ALA A 390 25.25 -5.01 27.24
N ALA A 391 26.14 -4.97 26.23
CA ALA A 391 26.28 -3.77 25.38
C ALA A 391 25.04 -3.51 24.52
N ALA A 392 24.36 -4.56 24.04
CA ALA A 392 23.11 -4.44 23.31
C ALA A 392 22.02 -3.76 24.17
N LEU A 393 21.87 -4.17 25.43
CA LEU A 393 20.92 -3.57 26.36
C LEU A 393 21.31 -2.12 26.72
N ALA A 394 22.58 -1.84 26.98
CA ALA A 394 23.07 -0.49 27.27
C ALA A 394 22.81 0.48 26.10
N LEU A 395 23.04 0.03 24.86
CA LEU A 395 22.76 0.80 23.66
C LEU A 395 21.25 1.10 23.50
N LEU A 396 20.38 0.15 23.80
CA LEU A 396 18.93 0.40 23.74
C LEU A 396 18.43 1.28 24.89
N GLN A 397 19.12 1.29 26.04
CA GLN A 397 18.86 2.23 27.12
C GLN A 397 19.27 3.67 26.75
N GLU A 398 20.41 3.85 26.05
CA GLU A 398 20.78 5.11 25.39
C GLU A 398 19.72 5.52 24.35
N ALA A 399 19.28 4.58 23.52
CA ALA A 399 18.24 4.84 22.51
C ALA A 399 16.94 5.37 23.14
N ALA A 400 16.44 4.73 24.21
CA ALA A 400 15.21 5.12 24.89
C ALA A 400 15.30 6.46 25.66
N GLN A 401 16.49 6.99 25.90
CA GLN A 401 16.66 8.37 26.42
C GLN A 401 16.51 9.42 25.31
N ASN A 402 16.87 9.08 24.08
CA ASN A 402 16.80 9.96 22.92
C ASN A 402 15.49 9.83 22.12
N LEU A 403 14.87 8.64 22.19
CA LEU A 403 13.61 8.27 21.57
C LEU A 403 12.66 7.74 22.66
N PRO A 404 12.14 8.62 23.53
CA PRO A 404 11.15 8.22 24.53
C PRO A 404 9.89 7.72 23.85
N ASP A 405 9.26 6.70 24.46
CA ASP A 405 8.00 6.09 24.01
C ASP A 405 8.01 5.48 22.59
N ASP A 406 9.18 5.26 21.99
CA ASP A 406 9.36 4.46 20.77
C ASP A 406 9.15 2.95 21.09
N PRO A 407 8.06 2.32 20.60
CA PRO A 407 7.70 0.98 21.04
C PRO A 407 8.64 -0.08 20.45
N GLU A 408 9.21 0.14 19.27
CA GLU A 408 10.25 -0.70 18.68
C GLU A 408 11.50 -0.80 19.56
N ILE A 409 11.99 0.32 20.11
CA ILE A 409 13.13 0.34 21.05
C ILE A 409 12.76 -0.34 22.37
N ILE A 410 11.62 -0.02 22.96
CA ILE A 410 11.20 -0.61 24.25
C ILE A 410 11.01 -2.13 24.11
N TYR A 411 10.38 -2.60 23.04
CA TYR A 411 10.23 -4.03 22.78
C TYR A 411 11.57 -4.72 22.52
N SER A 412 12.51 -4.05 21.85
CA SER A 412 13.87 -4.57 21.66
C SER A 412 14.60 -4.73 22.99
N GLN A 413 14.36 -3.87 23.99
CA GLN A 413 14.86 -4.08 25.35
C GLN A 413 14.22 -5.30 25.99
N VAL A 414 12.88 -5.46 25.91
CA VAL A 414 12.14 -6.62 26.45
C VAL A 414 12.73 -7.94 25.97
N LEU A 415 13.07 -8.06 24.67
CA LEU A 415 13.71 -9.24 24.09
C LEU A 415 15.13 -9.53 24.63
N LEU A 416 15.78 -8.54 25.25
CA LEU A 416 17.10 -8.66 25.88
C LEU A 416 17.05 -8.72 27.41
N LEU A 417 15.92 -8.51 28.07
CA LEU A 417 15.84 -8.64 29.52
C LEU A 417 15.75 -10.11 29.94
N ASP A 418 16.42 -10.48 31.03
CA ASP A 418 16.30 -11.82 31.60
C ASP A 418 14.99 -11.94 32.40
N PRO A 419 14.13 -12.95 32.14
CA PRO A 419 12.84 -13.07 32.80
C PRO A 419 12.94 -13.34 34.31
N TYR A 420 14.04 -13.87 34.83
CA TYR A 420 14.19 -14.16 36.25
C TYR A 420 14.95 -13.06 37.00
N GLN A 421 15.91 -12.40 36.35
CA GLN A 421 16.72 -11.35 36.96
C GLN A 421 16.13 -9.93 36.79
N ASN A 422 15.53 -9.61 35.64
CA ASN A 422 15.10 -8.25 35.29
C ASN A 422 13.58 -8.02 35.44
N ARG A 423 12.93 -8.74 36.35
CA ARG A 423 11.46 -8.78 36.51
C ARG A 423 10.78 -7.40 36.57
N GLU A 424 11.33 -6.45 37.34
CA GLU A 424 10.76 -5.11 37.48
C GLU A 424 10.89 -4.27 36.19
N GLN A 425 12.04 -4.38 35.51
CA GLN A 425 12.28 -3.69 34.24
C GLN A 425 11.34 -4.23 33.15
N LEU A 426 11.12 -5.55 33.13
CA LEU A 426 10.13 -6.20 32.26
C LEU A 426 8.70 -5.72 32.56
N ASP A 427 8.27 -5.73 33.84
CA ASP A 427 6.95 -5.23 34.24
C ASP A 427 6.74 -3.76 33.83
N LYS A 428 7.79 -2.92 33.91
CA LYS A 428 7.72 -1.51 33.47
C LYS A 428 7.62 -1.39 31.95
N ALA A 429 8.56 -2.00 31.21
CA ALA A 429 8.63 -1.89 29.76
C ALA A 429 7.39 -2.46 29.06
N LEU A 430 6.89 -3.62 29.51
CA LEU A 430 5.69 -4.24 28.95
C LEU A 430 4.40 -3.49 29.29
N LYS A 431 4.34 -2.80 30.44
CA LYS A 431 3.22 -1.88 30.73
C LYS A 431 3.26 -0.66 29.83
N GLN A 432 4.42 -0.02 29.68
CA GLN A 432 4.60 1.14 28.81
C GLN A 432 4.21 0.83 27.35
N LEU A 433 4.61 -0.34 26.83
CA LEU A 433 4.17 -0.83 25.51
C LEU A 433 2.66 -0.99 25.37
N LEU A 434 1.96 -1.40 26.45
CA LEU A 434 0.49 -1.52 26.48
C LEU A 434 -0.22 -0.22 26.88
N GLU A 435 0.50 0.82 27.27
CA GLU A 435 -0.02 2.18 27.39
C GLU A 435 0.03 2.89 26.02
N ILE A 436 1.09 2.66 25.24
CA ILE A 436 1.25 3.16 23.86
C ILE A 436 0.32 2.40 22.89
N GLU A 437 0.34 1.06 22.92
CA GLU A 437 -0.46 0.21 22.02
C GLU A 437 -1.28 -0.85 22.80
N PRO A 438 -2.42 -0.46 23.42
CA PRO A 438 -3.15 -1.30 24.36
C PRO A 438 -3.63 -2.65 23.83
N ASN A 439 -3.78 -2.79 22.52
CA ASN A 439 -4.31 -3.97 21.84
C ASN A 439 -3.27 -4.67 20.94
N ASN A 440 -1.99 -4.30 20.97
CA ASN A 440 -0.98 -4.98 20.16
C ASN A 440 -0.83 -6.45 20.63
N PRO A 441 -1.13 -7.44 19.77
CA PRO A 441 -1.11 -8.85 20.16
C PRO A 441 0.29 -9.34 20.54
N THR A 442 1.35 -8.76 19.97
CA THR A 442 2.75 -9.07 20.27
C THR A 442 3.11 -8.69 21.71
N TYR A 443 2.73 -7.49 22.15
CA TYR A 443 3.06 -6.98 23.49
C TYR A 443 2.20 -7.65 24.57
N LEU A 444 0.91 -7.85 24.29
CA LEU A 444 0.01 -8.62 25.15
C LEU A 444 0.54 -10.05 25.36
N ASN A 445 0.92 -10.73 24.27
CA ASN A 445 1.49 -12.07 24.32
C ASN A 445 2.84 -12.12 25.05
N ALA A 446 3.74 -11.17 24.77
CA ALA A 446 5.04 -11.10 25.44
C ALA A 446 4.90 -10.93 26.96
N TYR A 447 3.93 -10.11 27.41
CA TYR A 447 3.67 -9.94 28.85
C TYR A 447 3.02 -11.19 29.46
N ALA A 448 2.02 -11.77 28.79
CA ALA A 448 1.40 -13.02 29.22
C ALA A 448 2.45 -14.14 29.40
N TYR A 449 3.32 -14.33 28.40
CA TYR A 449 4.37 -15.34 28.42
C TYR A 449 5.42 -15.07 29.49
N THR A 450 5.81 -13.80 29.68
CA THR A 450 6.75 -13.40 30.76
C THR A 450 6.20 -13.74 32.14
N LEU A 451 4.91 -13.47 32.41
CA LEU A 451 4.26 -13.82 33.66
C LEU A 451 4.15 -15.34 33.87
N ALA A 452 3.87 -16.09 32.79
CA ALA A 452 3.80 -17.55 32.78
C ALA A 452 5.17 -18.20 33.10
N LEU A 453 6.24 -17.78 32.44
CA LEU A 453 7.61 -18.24 32.69
C LEU A 453 8.06 -18.01 34.15
N GLN A 454 7.61 -16.91 34.74
CA GLN A 454 7.87 -16.54 36.12
C GLN A 454 6.88 -17.19 37.12
N ASN A 455 5.98 -18.05 36.64
CA ASN A 455 4.88 -18.69 37.37
C ASN A 455 4.14 -17.75 38.35
N ARG A 456 3.80 -16.54 37.90
CA ARG A 456 3.14 -15.52 38.72
C ARG A 456 1.97 -14.87 38.00
N ARG A 457 1.02 -14.32 38.77
CA ARG A 457 -0.12 -13.53 38.24
C ARG A 457 -0.84 -14.28 37.09
N LEU A 458 -0.94 -15.62 37.15
CA LEU A 458 -1.41 -16.44 36.01
C LEU A 458 -2.81 -16.04 35.49
N ASN A 459 -3.70 -15.59 36.38
CA ASN A 459 -5.03 -15.08 36.00
C ASN A 459 -4.96 -13.80 35.16
N GLU A 460 -3.94 -12.96 35.37
CA GLU A 460 -3.68 -11.76 34.60
C GLU A 460 -2.93 -12.09 33.30
N ALA A 461 -1.98 -13.04 33.36
CA ALA A 461 -1.32 -13.59 32.19
C ALA A 461 -2.35 -14.17 31.19
N ARG A 462 -3.32 -14.94 31.69
CA ARG A 462 -4.44 -15.48 30.91
C ARG A 462 -5.24 -14.39 30.23
N ARG A 463 -5.64 -13.33 30.95
CA ARG A 463 -6.35 -12.17 30.38
C ARG A 463 -5.55 -11.47 29.28
N TYR A 464 -4.23 -11.33 29.44
CA TYR A 464 -3.38 -10.76 28.40
C TYR A 464 -3.30 -11.68 27.17
N ALA A 465 -3.16 -12.99 27.34
CA ALA A 465 -3.15 -13.95 26.23
C ALA A 465 -4.51 -14.06 25.51
N GLU A 466 -5.63 -14.03 26.25
CA GLU A 466 -6.98 -14.01 25.71
C GLU A 466 -7.22 -12.74 24.87
N ARG A 467 -6.86 -11.55 25.38
CA ARG A 467 -6.91 -10.30 24.60
C ARG A 467 -5.96 -10.29 23.40
N ALA A 468 -4.79 -10.90 23.50
CA ALA A 468 -3.89 -11.07 22.36
C ALA A 468 -4.54 -11.92 21.27
N LEU A 469 -5.26 -12.98 21.67
CA LEU A 469 -5.97 -13.88 20.75
C LEU A 469 -7.20 -13.23 20.13
N GLU A 470 -7.92 -12.36 20.84
CA GLU A 470 -9.00 -11.53 20.26
C GLU A 470 -8.52 -10.68 19.07
N ASN A 471 -7.27 -10.19 19.13
CA ASN A 471 -6.67 -9.35 18.08
C ASN A 471 -5.89 -10.15 17.03
N ALA A 472 -5.55 -11.42 17.29
CA ALA A 472 -4.81 -12.30 16.37
C ALA A 472 -5.18 -13.80 16.58
N PRO A 473 -6.40 -14.22 16.19
CA PRO A 473 -7.01 -15.49 16.63
C PRO A 473 -6.34 -16.76 16.10
N GLU A 474 -5.54 -16.66 15.04
CA GLU A 474 -4.85 -17.80 14.40
C GLU A 474 -3.32 -17.73 14.58
N GLN A 475 -2.82 -16.87 15.47
CA GLN A 475 -1.37 -16.79 15.72
C GLN A 475 -0.91 -17.90 16.69
N ALA A 476 -0.20 -18.89 16.15
CA ALA A 476 0.23 -20.08 16.89
C ALA A 476 1.05 -19.80 18.17
N SER A 477 1.84 -18.72 18.21
CA SER A 477 2.61 -18.31 19.39
C SER A 477 1.75 -17.79 20.55
N ILE A 478 0.59 -17.22 20.26
CA ILE A 478 -0.38 -16.77 21.28
C ILE A 478 -1.13 -17.98 21.83
N LEU A 479 -1.50 -18.92 20.95
CA LEU A 479 -2.10 -20.18 21.34
C LEU A 479 -1.13 -21.03 22.21
N ASP A 480 0.18 -21.09 21.89
CA ASP A 480 1.18 -21.71 22.79
C ASP A 480 1.22 -21.04 24.17
N THR A 481 1.26 -19.72 24.20
CA THR A 481 1.31 -18.95 25.45
C THR A 481 0.08 -19.17 26.31
N LEU A 482 -1.13 -19.07 25.73
CA LEU A 482 -2.38 -19.32 26.42
C LEU A 482 -2.45 -20.77 26.94
N GLY A 483 -2.09 -21.74 26.09
CA GLY A 483 -2.06 -23.14 26.45
C GLY A 483 -1.06 -23.48 27.55
N TYR A 484 0.10 -22.84 27.56
CA TYR A 484 1.09 -22.96 28.64
C TYR A 484 0.57 -22.34 29.95
N ILE A 485 -0.12 -21.19 29.89
CA ILE A 485 -0.74 -20.57 31.06
C ILE A 485 -1.84 -21.47 31.64
N THR A 486 -2.73 -22.02 30.81
CA THR A 486 -3.78 -22.93 31.30
C THR A 486 -3.21 -24.22 31.85
N PHE A 487 -2.13 -24.76 31.27
CA PHE A 487 -1.39 -25.89 31.84
C PHE A 487 -0.83 -25.57 33.24
N LEU A 488 -0.22 -24.40 33.44
CA LEU A 488 0.26 -23.95 34.76
C LEU A 488 -0.89 -23.71 35.77
N GLN A 489 -2.10 -23.40 35.29
CA GLN A 489 -3.31 -23.29 36.12
C GLN A 489 -3.97 -24.66 36.44
N ASN A 490 -3.46 -25.78 35.89
CA ASN A 490 -4.08 -27.11 35.89
C ASN A 490 -5.40 -27.21 35.10
N ASP A 491 -5.68 -26.24 34.22
CA ASP A 491 -6.76 -26.26 33.24
C ASP A 491 -6.29 -27.04 31.99
N PHE A 492 -6.08 -28.35 32.19
CA PHE A 492 -5.47 -29.23 31.20
C PHE A 492 -6.36 -29.48 29.98
N GLU A 493 -7.69 -29.42 30.13
CA GLU A 493 -8.65 -29.52 29.02
C GLU A 493 -8.49 -28.33 28.06
N THR A 494 -8.45 -27.10 28.58
CA THR A 494 -8.20 -25.91 27.76
C THR A 494 -6.79 -25.93 27.19
N ALA A 495 -5.78 -26.36 27.98
CA ALA A 495 -4.41 -26.49 27.50
C ALA A 495 -4.32 -27.43 26.29
N ALA A 496 -4.86 -28.65 26.38
CA ALA A 496 -4.86 -29.60 25.28
C ALA A 496 -5.58 -29.04 24.03
N LYS A 497 -6.76 -28.44 24.21
CA LYS A 497 -7.55 -27.86 23.11
C LYS A 497 -6.83 -26.71 22.38
N VAL A 498 -6.18 -25.82 23.12
CA VAL A 498 -5.50 -24.64 22.56
C VAL A 498 -4.13 -25.02 21.97
N LEU A 499 -3.37 -25.87 22.66
CA LEU A 499 -2.06 -26.35 22.18
C LEU A 499 -2.19 -27.26 20.95
N GLY A 500 -3.25 -28.06 20.84
CA GLY A 500 -3.54 -28.82 19.63
C GLY A 500 -3.74 -27.92 18.40
N LYS A 501 -4.44 -26.79 18.55
CA LYS A 501 -4.55 -25.77 17.49
C LYS A 501 -3.21 -25.11 17.18
N ALA A 502 -2.46 -24.69 18.22
CA ALA A 502 -1.14 -24.10 18.07
C ALA A 502 -0.17 -25.02 17.29
N TYR A 503 -0.22 -26.32 17.59
CA TYR A 503 0.58 -27.33 16.94
C TYR A 503 0.16 -27.55 15.50
N ALA A 504 -1.14 -27.68 15.20
CA ALA A 504 -1.64 -27.82 13.82
C ALA A 504 -1.27 -26.64 12.91
N LEU A 505 -1.11 -25.44 13.46
CA LEU A 505 -0.71 -24.24 12.71
C LEU A 505 0.81 -24.12 12.50
N SER A 506 1.62 -24.57 13.47
CA SER A 506 3.07 -24.30 13.48
C SER A 506 3.97 -25.53 13.26
N HIS A 507 3.46 -26.73 13.55
CA HIS A 507 4.20 -27.99 13.63
C HIS A 507 5.46 -27.92 14.53
N SER A 508 5.49 -26.99 15.49
CA SER A 508 6.63 -26.77 16.38
C SER A 508 6.76 -27.86 17.45
N LEU A 509 7.94 -28.47 17.55
CA LEU A 509 8.27 -29.48 18.56
C LEU A 509 7.99 -29.01 20.01
N ASN A 510 8.37 -27.77 20.36
CA ASN A 510 8.15 -27.24 21.72
C ASN A 510 6.66 -27.14 22.08
N ILE A 511 5.84 -26.68 21.12
CA ILE A 511 4.38 -26.58 21.27
C ILE A 511 3.78 -27.98 21.35
N GLY A 512 4.25 -28.87 20.49
CA GLY A 512 3.94 -30.29 20.48
C GLY A 512 4.19 -31.02 21.79
N ILE A 513 5.33 -30.76 22.44
CA ILE A 513 5.68 -31.35 23.74
C ILE A 513 4.74 -30.84 24.84
N ARG A 514 4.35 -29.54 24.83
CA ARG A 514 3.32 -29.04 25.76
C ARG A 514 1.96 -29.67 25.48
N TYR A 515 1.59 -29.84 24.20
CA TYR A 515 0.34 -30.48 23.79
C TYR A 515 0.28 -31.93 24.28
N ALA A 516 1.31 -32.73 24.02
CA ALA A 516 1.42 -34.11 24.48
C ALA A 516 1.36 -34.22 26.01
N LYS A 517 2.07 -33.34 26.75
CA LYS A 517 1.97 -33.27 28.22
C LYS A 517 0.54 -32.95 28.67
N SER A 518 -0.18 -32.08 27.97
CA SER A 518 -1.57 -31.75 28.29
C SER A 518 -2.53 -32.92 28.06
N LEU A 519 -2.37 -33.65 26.94
CA LEU A 519 -3.12 -34.87 26.63
C LEU A 519 -2.92 -35.95 27.70
N TYR A 520 -1.67 -36.17 28.13
CA TYR A 520 -1.35 -37.10 29.20
C TYR A 520 -2.02 -36.71 30.53
N MET A 521 -2.01 -35.41 30.89
CA MET A 521 -2.62 -34.92 32.13
C MET A 521 -4.16 -35.01 32.15
N ILE A 522 -4.85 -34.98 31.00
CA ILE A 522 -6.29 -35.26 30.92
C ILE A 522 -6.63 -36.76 30.80
N GLY A 523 -5.62 -37.63 30.64
CA GLY A 523 -5.82 -39.07 30.48
C GLY A 523 -6.18 -39.53 29.06
N ASP A 524 -6.04 -38.66 28.05
CA ASP A 524 -6.22 -39.03 26.63
C ASP A 524 -4.95 -39.72 26.10
N LEU A 525 -4.76 -40.96 26.55
CA LEU A 525 -3.60 -41.79 26.22
C LEU A 525 -3.57 -42.23 24.75
N GLU A 526 -4.73 -42.25 24.07
CA GLU A 526 -4.81 -42.62 22.65
C GLU A 526 -4.28 -41.50 21.76
N THR A 527 -4.80 -40.28 21.92
CA THR A 527 -4.28 -39.12 21.18
C THR A 527 -2.84 -38.81 21.58
N PHE A 528 -2.47 -38.96 22.87
CA PHE A 528 -1.09 -38.80 23.33
C PHE A 528 -0.12 -39.75 22.59
N ALA A 529 -0.45 -41.05 22.49
CA ALA A 529 0.39 -42.02 21.81
C ALA A 529 0.52 -41.73 20.31
N ALA A 530 -0.57 -41.33 19.64
CA ALA A 530 -0.55 -40.96 18.23
C ALA A 530 0.33 -39.73 17.96
N VAL A 531 0.17 -38.68 18.78
CA VAL A 531 0.98 -37.45 18.69
C VAL A 531 2.45 -37.73 18.97
N LEU A 532 2.78 -38.56 19.95
CA LEU A 532 4.16 -38.93 20.27
C LEU A 532 4.81 -39.80 19.18
N GLN A 533 4.06 -40.71 18.55
CA GLN A 533 4.55 -41.44 17.38
C GLN A 533 4.89 -40.48 16.23
N GLN A 534 3.99 -39.53 15.92
CA GLN A 534 4.23 -38.52 14.89
C GLN A 534 5.50 -37.68 15.18
N PHE A 535 5.76 -37.34 16.45
CA PHE A 535 7.00 -36.64 16.80
C PHE A 535 8.26 -37.46 16.54
N LYS A 536 8.26 -38.77 16.82
CA LYS A 536 9.42 -39.63 16.56
C LYS A 536 9.76 -39.76 15.09
N GLU A 537 8.74 -39.82 14.24
CA GLU A 537 8.89 -39.90 12.79
C GLU A 537 9.52 -38.61 12.23
N ASN A 538 9.17 -37.46 12.78
CA ASN A 538 9.66 -36.14 12.35
C ASN A 538 10.98 -35.69 13.03
N HIS A 539 11.22 -36.12 14.28
CA HIS A 539 12.34 -35.70 15.12
C HIS A 539 13.01 -36.91 15.81
N PRO A 540 13.63 -37.82 15.04
CA PRO A 540 14.28 -39.00 15.60
C PRO A 540 15.45 -38.62 16.52
N ASN A 541 15.45 -39.19 17.72
CA ASN A 541 16.45 -39.02 18.79
C ASN A 541 16.47 -37.65 19.49
N ASP A 542 15.35 -36.90 19.56
CA ASP A 542 15.28 -35.72 20.43
C ASP A 542 15.15 -36.13 21.92
N PRO A 543 16.04 -35.68 22.84
CA PRO A 543 16.02 -36.07 24.24
C PRO A 543 14.76 -35.68 25.02
N GLN A 544 13.98 -34.69 24.55
CA GLN A 544 12.72 -34.32 25.19
C GLN A 544 11.59 -35.31 24.87
N LEU A 545 11.69 -36.05 23.76
CA LEU A 545 10.74 -37.10 23.39
C LEU A 545 10.97 -38.39 24.18
N GLU A 546 12.23 -38.72 24.51
CA GLU A 546 12.55 -39.86 25.40
C GLU A 546 11.89 -39.72 26.79
N GLN A 547 11.77 -38.49 27.30
CA GLN A 547 11.06 -38.23 28.55
C GLN A 547 9.55 -38.49 28.42
N LEU A 548 8.94 -38.16 27.29
CA LEU A 548 7.52 -38.45 27.03
C LEU A 548 7.27 -39.95 26.84
N ASP A 549 8.20 -40.67 26.20
CA ASP A 549 8.12 -42.13 26.03
C ASP A 549 8.00 -42.90 27.34
N SER A 550 8.73 -42.44 28.37
CA SER A 550 8.69 -43.05 29.70
C SER A 550 7.31 -43.02 30.36
N LEU A 551 6.38 -42.23 29.83
CA LEU A 551 4.99 -42.12 30.28
C LEU A 551 4.05 -43.13 29.60
N ILE A 552 4.47 -43.80 28.51
CA ILE A 552 3.69 -44.88 27.91
C ILE A 552 3.86 -46.13 28.79
N LEU A 553 2.81 -46.47 29.54
CA LEU A 553 2.74 -47.74 30.25
C LEU A 553 2.81 -48.90 29.24
N PRO A 554 3.65 -49.94 29.48
CA PRO A 554 3.70 -51.08 28.58
C PRO A 554 2.34 -51.78 28.54
N LYS A 555 1.78 -51.94 27.33
CA LYS A 555 0.54 -52.70 27.12
C LYS A 555 0.73 -54.10 27.73
N SER A 556 -0.06 -54.42 28.75
CA SER A 556 -0.06 -55.74 29.34
C SER A 556 -0.57 -56.74 28.30
N SER A 557 0.32 -57.62 27.84
CA SER A 557 -0.03 -58.71 26.94
C SER A 557 -0.99 -59.67 27.63
N LYS A 558 -2.25 -59.69 27.19
CA LYS A 558 -3.28 -60.67 27.53
C LYS A 558 -4.08 -61.02 26.27
#